data_AF-A0A072V1S8-F1
#
_entry.id   AF-A0A072V1S8-F1
#
_cell.length_a   1.000
_cell.length_b   1.000
_cell.length_c   1.000
_cell.angle_alpha   90.00
_cell.angle_beta   90.00
_cell.angle_gamma   90.00
#
_symmetry.space_group_name_H-M   'P 1'
#
loop_
_entity.id
_entity.type
_entity.pdbx_description
1 polymer ?
#
loop_
_entity_poly.entity_id
_entity_poly.type
_entity_poly.pdbx_seq_one_letter_code
_entity_poly.pdbx_strand_id
1 'polypeptide(L)'
;MAQDTVIVSSGAESPQRRQGLLRDQVQIVKRKDGSDRYEIVPIQDSLSFEKGFFIVIRACQLLAQNNDGIILVGVAGPSGAGKTVFTDKVFSFMPSIAVITMDNYNDSSRIIDGNFDDPRLTDYDTLLKNIQDLKSGKPAQVPIYDFKSSSRIGYRTIEVPSSRIVIIEGIYALSEKLRPLLDLRVSVTGGVHFDLVKRVLRDIQRAGQEPEEIIHQISETVYPMYKAFIEPDLQTAHIKIINKFNPFTGFQNPTYILKSAKVVTVDQIKVVIAAEHTETKEETYDIYLLPPGEDPEACQSYLRMRNRDGKYNLMFEEWVTDSPFIISPRITFEVSVRLLGGLMALGYTIAAILKRSSHVFHDDKVSIKTDWLEQLNRQYVQVQGKDRNYIKFVAEKLGLDGSYVPRTYIEQIQLEKLVNDVMTLPEDLKTKLSIEDDSVSSPKEALSRASADRRMKYLNRGVTQSYSNRRDKVLPNLTKLAINNRSFNGRALESPAPIANQVRYICYKNSYNDNHFGHFIH
;
A
#
# COMPACT_ATOMS: atom_id res chain seq x y z
N MET A 1 -67.96 -12.23 -30.10
CA MET A 1 -67.85 -12.45 -28.64
C MET A 1 -67.33 -13.86 -28.44
N ALA A 2 -66.01 -14.00 -28.37
CA ALA A 2 -65.31 -15.26 -28.17
C ALA A 2 -63.87 -14.97 -27.75
N GLN A 3 -63.32 -15.85 -26.93
CA GLN A 3 -61.93 -15.94 -26.49
C GLN A 3 -60.97 -16.09 -27.69
N ASP A 4 -59.72 -15.66 -27.55
CA ASP A 4 -58.54 -16.49 -27.88
C ASP A 4 -57.18 -15.82 -27.51
N THR A 5 -56.51 -16.45 -26.54
CA THR A 5 -55.15 -17.03 -26.61
C THR A 5 -53.93 -16.21 -27.12
N VAL A 6 -53.06 -15.86 -26.15
CA VAL A 6 -51.56 -15.86 -26.09
C VAL A 6 -50.73 -15.40 -27.30
N ILE A 7 -49.92 -14.34 -27.11
CA ILE A 7 -48.52 -14.28 -27.58
C ILE A 7 -47.63 -13.63 -26.50
N VAL A 8 -46.66 -14.42 -26.01
CA VAL A 8 -45.48 -13.96 -25.26
C VAL A 8 -44.55 -13.24 -26.24
N SER A 9 -44.09 -12.03 -25.90
CA SER A 9 -42.86 -11.49 -26.50
C SER A 9 -41.97 -10.83 -25.45
N SER A 10 -40.75 -11.33 -25.45
CA SER A 10 -39.58 -10.97 -24.68
C SER A 10 -38.96 -9.64 -25.09
N GLY A 11 -38.37 -8.95 -24.12
CA GLY A 11 -37.14 -8.18 -24.32
C GLY A 11 -37.31 -6.76 -24.87
N ALA A 12 -37.16 -5.78 -23.99
CA ALA A 12 -36.57 -4.50 -24.35
C ALA A 12 -35.75 -3.99 -23.15
N GLU A 13 -34.43 -4.11 -23.30
CA GLU A 13 -33.42 -3.46 -22.45
C GLU A 13 -33.76 -1.98 -22.30
N SER A 14 -33.67 -1.47 -21.07
CA SER A 14 -33.81 -0.05 -20.77
C SER A 14 -32.45 0.56 -20.39
N PRO A 15 -32.21 1.83 -20.78
CA PRO A 15 -30.88 2.34 -21.06
C PRO A 15 -30.16 2.87 -19.81
N GLN A 16 -28.83 2.78 -19.82
CA GLN A 16 -27.85 3.54 -19.01
C GLN A 16 -28.42 4.16 -17.72
N ARG A 17 -28.29 3.44 -16.60
CA ARG A 17 -28.52 4.00 -15.26
C ARG A 17 -27.62 5.22 -15.06
N ARG A 18 -28.24 6.40 -15.04
CA ARG A 18 -27.67 7.64 -14.51
C ARG A 18 -26.95 7.33 -13.19
N GLN A 19 -25.74 7.85 -13.00
CA GLN A 19 -25.04 7.79 -11.71
C GLN A 19 -25.95 8.41 -10.63
N GLY A 20 -26.66 7.57 -9.89
CA GLY A 20 -27.52 7.99 -8.79
C GLY A 20 -26.71 8.67 -7.69
N LEU A 21 -27.41 9.40 -6.81
CA LEU A 21 -26.80 9.98 -5.61
C LEU A 21 -26.14 8.84 -4.80
N LEU A 22 -25.11 9.14 -4.00
CA LEU A 22 -24.41 8.11 -3.18
C LEU A 22 -25.38 7.22 -2.38
N ARG A 23 -26.54 7.76 -1.99
CA ARG A 23 -27.62 7.03 -1.28
C ARG A 23 -28.26 5.90 -2.10
N ASP A 24 -28.28 6.01 -3.43
CA ASP A 24 -28.92 5.05 -4.34
C ASP A 24 -27.98 3.87 -4.68
N GLN A 25 -26.70 3.96 -4.27
CA GLN A 25 -25.69 2.93 -4.48
C GLN A 25 -25.79 1.79 -3.44
N VAL A 26 -26.42 2.03 -2.29
CA VAL A 26 -26.60 1.01 -1.25
C VAL A 26 -27.95 0.33 -1.44
N GLN A 27 -27.92 -0.91 -1.93
CA GLN A 27 -29.12 -1.73 -2.13
C GLN A 27 -29.14 -2.86 -1.11
N ILE A 28 -30.33 -3.13 -0.55
CA ILE A 28 -30.57 -4.28 0.34
C ILE A 28 -31.44 -5.31 -0.38
N VAL A 29 -31.17 -6.59 -0.13
CA VAL A 29 -31.95 -7.72 -0.64
C VAL A 29 -32.24 -8.68 0.51
N LYS A 30 -33.36 -9.38 0.45
CA LYS A 30 -33.67 -10.43 1.43
C LYS A 30 -32.73 -11.62 1.23
N ARG A 31 -32.18 -12.16 2.32
CA ARG A 31 -31.28 -13.32 2.25
C ARG A 31 -32.01 -14.53 1.67
N LYS A 32 -31.26 -15.32 0.89
CA LYS A 32 -31.78 -16.53 0.21
C LYS A 32 -31.71 -17.80 1.06
N ASP A 33 -31.25 -17.69 2.30
CA ASP A 33 -31.01 -18.80 3.25
C ASP A 33 -32.25 -19.18 4.07
N GLY A 34 -33.41 -18.59 3.77
CA GLY A 34 -34.66 -18.80 4.51
C GLY A 34 -34.77 -17.98 5.80
N SER A 35 -33.75 -17.17 6.14
CA SER A 35 -33.85 -16.20 7.23
C SER A 35 -34.64 -14.96 6.79
N ASP A 36 -35.40 -14.35 7.71
CA ASP A 36 -36.12 -13.08 7.43
C ASP A 36 -35.21 -11.85 7.49
N ARG A 37 -33.89 -12.04 7.27
CA ARG A 37 -32.90 -10.96 7.33
C ARG A 37 -32.59 -10.43 5.93
N TYR A 38 -32.22 -9.15 5.89
CA TYR A 38 -31.74 -8.44 4.72
C TYR A 38 -30.20 -8.38 4.72
N GLU A 39 -29.62 -8.43 3.53
CA GLU A 39 -28.19 -8.27 3.26
C GLU A 39 -27.94 -7.13 2.28
N ILE A 40 -26.74 -6.56 2.33
CA ILE A 40 -26.31 -5.50 1.42
C ILE A 40 -25.77 -6.14 0.13
N VAL A 41 -26.24 -5.66 -1.02
CA VAL A 41 -25.70 -6.07 -2.32
C VAL A 41 -24.25 -5.60 -2.44
N PRO A 42 -23.29 -6.48 -2.79
CA PRO A 42 -21.89 -6.09 -2.93
C PRO A 42 -21.70 -5.00 -3.99
N ILE A 43 -20.99 -3.94 -3.61
CA ILE A 43 -20.55 -2.88 -4.52
C ILE A 43 -19.28 -3.37 -5.22
N GLN A 44 -19.33 -3.45 -6.55
CA GLN A 44 -18.22 -3.98 -7.36
C GLN A 44 -17.03 -3.02 -7.39
N ASP A 45 -17.29 -1.71 -7.46
CA ASP A 45 -16.26 -0.69 -7.52
C ASP A 45 -15.65 -0.41 -6.15
N SER A 46 -14.34 -0.12 -6.15
CA SER A 46 -13.66 0.33 -4.95
C SER A 46 -13.93 1.83 -4.70
N LEU A 47 -14.22 2.17 -3.45
CA LEU A 47 -14.58 3.52 -3.03
C LEU A 47 -13.39 4.25 -2.40
N SER A 48 -13.34 5.59 -2.51
CA SER A 48 -12.39 6.38 -1.71
C SER A 48 -12.73 6.29 -0.23
N PHE A 49 -11.78 6.64 0.65
CA PHE A 49 -11.97 6.63 2.10
C PHE A 49 -13.22 7.42 2.55
N GLU A 50 -13.45 8.61 1.99
CA GLU A 50 -14.58 9.47 2.33
C GLU A 50 -15.90 8.91 1.81
N LYS A 51 -15.93 8.46 0.54
CA LYS A 51 -17.14 7.86 -0.05
C LYS A 51 -17.52 6.58 0.69
N GLY A 52 -16.53 5.72 0.94
CA GLY A 52 -16.69 4.48 1.69
C GLY A 52 -17.24 4.71 3.09
N PHE A 53 -16.76 5.75 3.79
CA PHE A 53 -17.26 6.14 5.11
C PHE A 53 -18.77 6.41 5.11
N PHE A 54 -19.27 7.25 4.18
CA PHE A 54 -20.70 7.55 4.10
C PHE A 54 -21.54 6.33 3.71
N ILE A 55 -21.04 5.52 2.79
CA ILE A 55 -21.70 4.30 2.31
C ILE A 55 -21.82 3.26 3.43
N VAL A 56 -20.78 3.07 4.25
CA VAL A 56 -20.81 2.17 5.41
C VAL A 56 -21.81 2.63 6.45
N ILE A 57 -21.82 3.92 6.81
CA ILE A 57 -22.83 4.47 7.74
C ILE A 57 -24.23 4.18 7.24
N ARG A 58 -24.49 4.44 5.96
CA ARG A 58 -25.81 4.21 5.35
C ARG A 58 -26.18 2.73 5.37
N ALA A 59 -25.25 1.84 5.04
CA ALA A 59 -25.45 0.40 5.08
C ALA A 59 -25.79 -0.08 6.50
N CYS A 60 -25.06 0.38 7.52
CA CYS A 60 -25.34 0.07 8.92
C CYS A 60 -26.75 0.51 9.34
N GLN A 61 -27.16 1.74 8.97
CA GLN A 61 -28.51 2.25 9.26
C GLN A 61 -29.61 1.43 8.58
N LEU A 62 -29.43 1.08 7.30
CA LEU A 62 -30.41 0.29 6.56
C LEU A 62 -30.54 -1.12 7.14
N LEU A 63 -29.41 -1.76 7.48
CA LEU A 63 -29.43 -3.07 8.12
C LEU A 63 -30.12 -3.02 9.48
N ALA A 64 -29.82 -2.01 10.30
CA ALA A 64 -30.51 -1.83 11.57
C ALA A 64 -32.02 -1.61 11.36
N GLN A 65 -32.45 -0.79 10.40
CA GLN A 65 -33.88 -0.53 10.16
C GLN A 65 -34.68 -1.74 9.68
N ASN A 66 -34.06 -2.65 8.94
CA ASN A 66 -34.75 -3.77 8.29
C ASN A 66 -34.53 -5.13 8.97
N ASN A 67 -33.57 -5.23 9.89
CA ASN A 67 -33.28 -6.45 10.63
C ASN A 67 -33.48 -6.24 12.12
N ASP A 68 -34.07 -7.23 12.77
CA ASP A 68 -34.14 -7.31 14.23
C ASP A 68 -32.83 -7.85 14.85
N GLY A 69 -32.61 -7.51 16.11
CA GLY A 69 -31.43 -7.92 16.87
C GLY A 69 -30.16 -7.14 16.52
N ILE A 70 -29.01 -7.66 16.96
CA ILE A 70 -27.69 -7.06 16.71
C ILE A 70 -27.28 -7.21 15.24
N ILE A 71 -26.71 -6.14 14.70
CA ILE A 71 -26.07 -6.06 13.39
C ILE A 71 -24.55 -6.15 13.59
N LEU A 72 -23.94 -7.19 13.03
CA LEU A 72 -22.49 -7.40 13.10
C LEU A 72 -21.82 -6.90 11.81
N VAL A 73 -20.86 -6.00 11.98
CA VAL A 73 -20.09 -5.41 10.87
C VAL A 73 -18.62 -5.80 11.02
N GLY A 74 -18.07 -6.52 10.06
CA GLY A 74 -16.64 -6.82 10.01
C GLY A 74 -15.90 -5.76 9.20
N VAL A 75 -14.83 -5.20 9.77
CA VAL A 75 -13.92 -4.25 9.10
C VAL A 75 -12.52 -4.87 9.08
N ALA A 76 -12.09 -5.36 7.91
CA ALA A 76 -10.79 -5.98 7.73
C ALA A 76 -9.91 -5.25 6.72
N GLY A 77 -8.65 -5.65 6.66
CA GLY A 77 -7.61 -4.99 5.88
C GLY A 77 -6.22 -5.28 6.46
N PRO A 78 -5.15 -5.16 5.68
CA PRO A 78 -3.80 -5.39 6.18
C PRO A 78 -3.44 -4.40 7.30
N SER A 79 -2.49 -4.77 8.14
CA SER A 79 -1.90 -3.84 9.12
C SER A 79 -1.39 -2.59 8.40
N GLY A 80 -1.59 -1.40 8.99
CA GLY A 80 -1.25 -0.13 8.35
C GLY A 80 -2.32 0.45 7.38
N ALA A 81 -3.34 -0.30 6.97
CA ALA A 81 -4.35 0.18 6.01
C ALA A 81 -5.25 1.33 6.49
N GLY A 82 -5.24 1.64 7.79
CA GLY A 82 -6.09 2.68 8.38
C GLY A 82 -7.49 2.21 8.81
N LYS A 83 -7.65 0.90 9.06
CA LYS A 83 -8.88 0.32 9.62
C LYS A 83 -9.30 0.96 10.95
N THR A 84 -8.37 1.07 11.90
CA THR A 84 -8.64 1.67 13.22
C THR A 84 -9.09 3.12 13.07
N VAL A 85 -8.38 3.91 12.25
CA VAL A 85 -8.77 5.29 11.92
C VAL A 85 -10.16 5.36 11.28
N PHE A 86 -10.47 4.44 10.38
CA PHE A 86 -11.78 4.34 9.76
C PHE A 86 -12.88 4.05 10.80
N THR A 87 -12.67 3.04 11.65
CA THR A 87 -13.61 2.64 12.70
C THR A 87 -13.79 3.73 13.74
N ASP A 88 -12.73 4.42 14.16
CA ASP A 88 -12.79 5.55 15.10
C ASP A 88 -13.60 6.71 14.53
N LYS A 89 -13.47 6.97 13.22
CA LYS A 89 -14.28 7.99 12.53
C LYS A 89 -15.76 7.60 12.49
N VAL A 90 -16.07 6.31 12.28
CA VAL A 90 -17.46 5.80 12.31
C VAL A 90 -18.03 5.88 13.72
N PHE A 91 -17.26 5.50 14.74
CA PHE A 91 -17.65 5.62 16.14
C PHE A 91 -17.90 7.07 16.56
N SER A 92 -17.03 8.00 16.15
CA SER A 92 -17.21 9.43 16.42
C SER A 92 -18.50 10.00 15.80
N PHE A 93 -18.90 9.50 14.63
CA PHE A 93 -20.13 9.92 13.96
C PHE A 93 -21.38 9.21 14.48
N MET A 94 -21.27 7.95 14.93
CA MET A 94 -22.34 7.18 15.55
C MET A 94 -21.90 6.66 16.94
N PRO A 95 -21.93 7.50 17.99
CA PRO A 95 -21.40 7.13 19.31
C PRO A 95 -22.14 5.99 20.01
N SER A 96 -23.33 5.63 19.51
CA SER A 96 -24.18 4.58 20.07
C SER A 96 -23.83 3.16 19.59
N ILE A 97 -22.80 2.99 18.76
CA ILE A 97 -22.30 1.67 18.32
C ILE A 97 -21.29 1.10 19.33
N ALA A 98 -21.06 -0.22 19.28
CA ALA A 98 -19.96 -0.84 20.00
C ALA A 98 -18.82 -1.24 19.04
N VAL A 99 -17.57 -1.12 19.50
CA VAL A 99 -16.38 -1.50 18.72
C VAL A 99 -15.57 -2.56 19.48
N ILE A 100 -15.31 -3.68 18.80
CA ILE A 100 -14.47 -4.77 19.24
C ILE A 100 -13.23 -4.84 18.34
N THR A 101 -12.08 -4.53 18.88
CA THR A 101 -10.79 -4.69 18.19
C THR A 101 -10.25 -6.10 18.41
N MET A 102 -10.01 -6.85 17.34
CA MET A 102 -9.52 -8.24 17.40
C MET A 102 -8.12 -8.34 17.98
N ASP A 103 -7.28 -7.31 17.83
CA ASP A 103 -5.91 -7.31 18.37
C ASP A 103 -5.91 -7.52 19.90
N ASN A 104 -6.98 -7.12 20.59
CA ASN A 104 -7.15 -7.36 22.02
C ASN A 104 -7.28 -8.84 22.40
N TYR A 105 -7.71 -9.67 21.45
CA TYR A 105 -7.91 -11.11 21.61
C TYR A 105 -6.67 -11.91 21.23
N ASN A 106 -5.54 -11.25 20.97
CA ASN A 106 -4.28 -11.97 20.77
C ASN A 106 -3.83 -12.65 22.06
N ASP A 107 -3.26 -13.84 21.91
CA ASP A 107 -2.72 -14.67 22.99
C ASP A 107 -1.26 -15.02 22.67
N SER A 108 -0.33 -14.31 23.32
CA SER A 108 1.10 -14.45 23.03
C SER A 108 1.67 -15.83 23.31
N SER A 109 0.99 -16.66 24.11
CA SER A 109 1.39 -18.06 24.32
C SER A 109 1.26 -18.92 23.05
N ARG A 110 0.51 -18.44 22.05
CA ARG A 110 0.28 -19.11 20.76
C ARG A 110 1.20 -18.62 19.65
N ILE A 111 2.13 -17.72 19.95
CA ILE A 111 3.10 -17.22 18.97
C ILE A 111 4.05 -18.36 18.60
N ILE A 112 4.20 -18.60 17.31
CA ILE A 112 5.15 -19.56 16.75
C ILE A 112 6.14 -18.75 15.91
N ASP A 113 7.44 -18.93 16.16
CA ASP A 113 8.54 -18.28 15.44
C ASP A 113 8.43 -16.74 15.37
N GLY A 114 7.88 -16.11 16.41
CA GLY A 114 7.69 -14.66 16.44
C GLY A 114 6.62 -14.13 15.47
N ASN A 115 5.75 -15.00 14.93
CA ASN A 115 4.72 -14.63 13.99
C ASN A 115 3.47 -14.05 14.66
N PHE A 116 3.38 -12.73 14.70
CA PHE A 116 2.24 -11.98 15.22
C PHE A 116 1.05 -11.85 14.25
N ASP A 117 1.18 -12.34 13.02
CA ASP A 117 0.10 -12.39 12.04
C ASP A 117 -0.42 -13.83 11.84
N ASP A 118 0.02 -14.81 12.64
CA ASP A 118 -0.52 -16.17 12.54
C ASP A 118 -2.02 -16.16 12.96
N PRO A 119 -2.94 -16.72 12.15
CA PRO A 119 -4.35 -16.79 12.52
C PRO A 119 -4.63 -17.51 13.85
N ARG A 120 -3.71 -18.37 14.32
CA ARG A 120 -3.82 -19.09 15.60
C ARG A 120 -3.59 -18.17 16.81
N LEU A 121 -2.98 -17.01 16.61
CA LEU A 121 -2.74 -16.01 17.66
C LEU A 121 -4.04 -15.50 18.27
N THR A 122 -5.06 -15.32 17.44
CA THR A 122 -6.36 -14.81 17.88
C THR A 122 -7.14 -15.88 18.62
N ASP A 123 -7.55 -15.56 19.85
CA ASP A 123 -8.46 -16.35 20.67
C ASP A 123 -9.91 -16.17 20.21
N TYR A 124 -10.25 -16.94 19.17
CA TYR A 124 -11.59 -16.95 18.60
C TYR A 124 -12.65 -17.44 19.59
N ASP A 125 -12.31 -18.28 20.56
CA ASP A 125 -13.28 -18.81 21.52
C ASP A 125 -13.82 -17.70 22.41
N THR A 126 -12.92 -16.88 22.98
CA THR A 126 -13.31 -15.70 23.76
C THR A 126 -14.02 -14.65 22.89
N LEU A 127 -13.55 -14.43 21.67
CA LEU A 127 -14.18 -13.48 20.73
C LEU A 127 -15.62 -13.89 20.37
N LEU A 128 -15.82 -15.14 19.98
CA LEU A 128 -17.13 -15.67 19.59
C LEU A 128 -18.09 -15.69 20.77
N LYS A 129 -17.62 -16.03 21.97
CA LYS A 129 -18.41 -15.92 23.20
C LYS A 129 -18.89 -14.49 23.43
N ASN A 130 -17.99 -13.51 23.36
CA ASN A 130 -18.34 -12.09 23.54
C ASN A 130 -19.33 -11.60 22.49
N ILE A 131 -19.18 -12.03 21.23
CA ILE A 131 -20.14 -11.72 20.16
C ILE A 131 -21.52 -12.32 20.47
N GLN A 132 -21.57 -13.55 20.95
CA GLN A 132 -22.81 -14.23 21.31
C GLN A 132 -23.49 -13.60 22.52
N ASP A 133 -22.72 -13.18 23.53
CA ASP A 133 -23.23 -12.46 24.70
C ASP A 133 -23.94 -11.17 24.26
N LEU A 134 -23.29 -10.34 23.42
CA LEU A 134 -23.91 -9.12 22.87
C LEU A 134 -25.16 -9.42 22.04
N LYS A 135 -25.12 -10.46 21.19
CA LYS A 135 -26.30 -10.90 20.42
C LYS A 135 -27.46 -11.33 21.31
N SER A 136 -27.18 -11.87 22.50
CA SER A 136 -28.17 -12.28 23.49
C SER A 136 -28.64 -11.15 24.42
N GLY A 137 -28.19 -9.91 24.20
CA GLY A 137 -28.53 -8.77 25.04
C GLY A 137 -27.76 -8.73 26.37
N LYS A 138 -26.61 -9.39 26.46
CA LYS A 138 -25.72 -9.38 27.63
C LYS A 138 -24.45 -8.56 27.35
N PRO A 139 -23.89 -7.88 28.36
CA PRO A 139 -22.61 -7.19 28.22
C PRO A 139 -21.47 -8.19 27.99
N ALA A 140 -20.46 -7.79 27.23
CA ALA A 140 -19.29 -8.60 26.91
C ALA A 140 -18.05 -8.14 27.69
N GLN A 141 -17.20 -9.08 28.10
CA GLN A 141 -15.91 -8.79 28.74
C GLN A 141 -14.79 -8.88 27.72
N VAL A 142 -14.42 -7.73 27.15
CA VAL A 142 -13.40 -7.66 26.11
C VAL A 142 -12.02 -7.51 26.75
N PRO A 143 -11.04 -8.37 26.41
CA PRO A 143 -9.68 -8.23 26.94
C PRO A 143 -9.05 -6.88 26.55
N ILE A 144 -8.05 -6.46 27.31
CA ILE A 144 -7.18 -5.32 27.01
C ILE A 144 -5.79 -5.88 26.76
N TYR A 145 -5.23 -5.63 25.57
CA TYR A 145 -3.90 -6.11 25.18
C TYR A 145 -2.90 -4.97 25.22
N ASP A 146 -1.78 -5.19 25.91
CA ASP A 146 -0.63 -4.29 25.87
C ASP A 146 0.39 -4.81 24.86
N PHE A 147 0.61 -4.03 23.80
CA PHE A 147 1.57 -4.35 22.74
C PHE A 147 3.02 -4.26 23.22
N LYS A 148 3.31 -3.48 24.27
CA LYS A 148 4.68 -3.36 24.80
C LYS A 148 5.09 -4.61 25.56
N SER A 149 4.24 -5.11 26.45
CA SER A 149 4.46 -6.37 27.17
C SER A 149 4.06 -7.61 26.37
N SER A 150 3.44 -7.44 25.19
CA SER A 150 2.86 -8.52 24.38
C SER A 150 1.95 -9.44 25.22
N SER A 151 1.08 -8.88 26.06
CA SER A 151 0.23 -9.65 26.97
C SER A 151 -1.12 -8.99 27.25
N ARG A 152 -2.09 -9.79 27.70
CA ARG A 152 -3.38 -9.27 28.17
C ARG A 152 -3.22 -8.76 29.61
N ILE A 153 -3.65 -7.52 29.84
CA ILE A 153 -3.47 -6.83 31.13
C ILE A 153 -4.78 -6.64 31.92
N GLY A 154 -5.91 -7.03 31.35
CA GLY A 154 -7.21 -6.93 32.01
C GLY A 154 -8.37 -7.09 31.05
N TYR A 155 -9.55 -6.67 31.49
CA TYR A 155 -10.79 -6.69 30.71
C TYR A 155 -11.52 -5.35 30.85
N ARG A 156 -12.20 -4.95 29.79
CA ARG A 156 -13.18 -3.87 29.77
C ARG A 156 -14.56 -4.44 29.46
N THR A 157 -15.57 -3.93 30.14
CA THR A 157 -16.97 -4.28 29.82
C THR A 157 -17.47 -3.44 28.66
N ILE A 158 -18.05 -4.10 27.66
CA ILE A 158 -18.78 -3.46 26.57
C ILE A 158 -20.27 -3.76 26.78
N GLU A 159 -21.04 -2.70 26.99
CA GLU A 159 -22.50 -2.78 27.07
C GLU A 159 -23.13 -3.06 25.71
N VAL A 160 -24.35 -3.59 25.73
CA VAL A 160 -25.13 -3.81 24.51
C VAL A 160 -25.44 -2.44 23.87
N PRO A 161 -25.01 -2.18 22.64
CA PRO A 161 -25.19 -0.86 22.03
C PRO A 161 -26.66 -0.61 21.72
N SER A 162 -27.18 0.58 22.08
CA SER A 162 -28.56 0.99 21.79
C SER A 162 -28.83 1.11 20.29
N SER A 163 -27.79 1.37 19.48
CA SER A 163 -27.87 1.34 18.01
C SER A 163 -28.07 -0.06 17.43
N ARG A 164 -27.87 -1.11 18.25
CA ARG A 164 -27.77 -2.52 17.85
C ARG A 164 -26.62 -2.84 16.90
N ILE A 165 -25.69 -1.91 16.65
CA ILE A 165 -24.57 -2.12 15.73
C ILE A 165 -23.31 -2.43 16.53
N VAL A 166 -22.67 -3.54 16.18
CA VAL A 166 -21.37 -3.95 16.72
C VAL A 166 -20.38 -4.08 15.57
N ILE A 167 -19.30 -3.29 15.61
CA ILE A 167 -18.20 -3.36 14.66
C ILE A 167 -17.09 -4.24 15.23
N ILE A 168 -16.66 -5.23 14.45
CA ILE A 168 -15.48 -6.05 14.71
C ILE A 168 -14.39 -5.59 13.75
N GLU A 169 -13.30 -5.03 14.27
CA GLU A 169 -12.18 -4.51 13.50
C GLU A 169 -10.94 -5.38 13.73
N GLY A 170 -10.23 -5.72 12.65
CA GLY A 170 -8.98 -6.46 12.74
C GLY A 170 -8.53 -7.05 11.41
N ILE A 171 -7.29 -7.52 11.34
CA ILE A 171 -6.73 -8.10 10.10
C ILE A 171 -7.51 -9.35 9.63
N TYR A 172 -8.13 -10.09 10.56
CA TYR A 172 -8.94 -11.30 10.30
C TYR A 172 -10.44 -11.11 10.53
N ALA A 173 -10.95 -9.87 10.54
CA ALA A 173 -12.37 -9.61 10.82
C ALA A 173 -13.34 -10.18 9.77
N LEU A 174 -12.83 -10.53 8.58
CA LEU A 174 -13.59 -11.16 7.48
C LEU A 174 -13.32 -12.67 7.32
N SER A 175 -12.60 -13.27 8.27
CA SER A 175 -12.24 -14.69 8.26
C SER A 175 -13.44 -15.62 8.25
N GLU A 176 -13.25 -16.83 7.76
CA GLU A 176 -14.30 -17.86 7.68
C GLU A 176 -14.99 -18.15 9.02
N LYS A 177 -14.28 -17.95 10.13
CA LYS A 177 -14.83 -18.11 11.49
C LYS A 177 -15.87 -17.04 11.84
N LEU A 178 -15.72 -15.82 11.34
CA LEU A 178 -16.61 -14.69 11.62
C LEU A 178 -17.62 -14.46 10.50
N ARG A 179 -17.23 -14.71 9.25
CA ARG A 179 -17.99 -14.41 8.03
C ARG A 179 -19.47 -14.84 8.07
N PRO A 180 -19.84 -16.04 8.57
CA PRO A 180 -21.25 -16.45 8.65
C PRO A 180 -22.09 -15.61 9.63
N LEU A 181 -21.44 -14.97 10.60
CA LEU A 181 -22.09 -14.16 11.62
C LEU A 181 -22.29 -12.70 11.20
N LEU A 182 -21.56 -12.24 10.18
CA LEU A 182 -21.54 -10.84 9.76
C LEU A 182 -22.74 -10.49 8.88
N ASP A 183 -23.33 -9.34 9.14
CA ASP A 183 -24.36 -8.72 8.30
C ASP A 183 -23.74 -7.81 7.23
N LEU A 184 -22.59 -7.20 7.55
CA LEU A 184 -21.84 -6.35 6.64
C LEU A 184 -20.34 -6.67 6.70
N ARG A 185 -19.70 -6.77 5.53
CA ARG A 185 -18.26 -6.99 5.38
C ARG A 185 -17.65 -5.81 4.64
N VAL A 186 -16.70 -5.14 5.29
CA VAL A 186 -16.01 -3.97 4.76
C VAL A 186 -14.51 -4.28 4.71
N SER A 187 -13.88 -4.01 3.58
CA SER A 187 -12.42 -4.02 3.47
C SER A 187 -11.87 -2.61 3.33
N VAL A 188 -10.78 -2.33 4.04
CA VAL A 188 -10.01 -1.08 3.94
C VAL A 188 -8.58 -1.44 3.55
N THR A 189 -8.11 -0.94 2.41
CA THR A 189 -6.76 -1.19 1.87
C THR A 189 -6.13 0.10 1.39
N GLY A 190 -4.82 0.29 1.56
CA GLY A 190 -4.08 1.43 1.00
C GLY A 190 -3.18 1.06 -0.17
N GLY A 191 -3.16 -0.22 -0.54
CA GLY A 191 -2.18 -0.83 -1.42
C GLY A 191 -1.10 -1.51 -0.57
N VAL A 192 -0.72 -2.74 -0.95
CA VAL A 192 0.19 -3.59 -0.16
C VAL A 192 1.49 -2.85 0.18
N HIS A 193 2.03 -2.08 -0.77
CA HIS A 193 3.23 -1.28 -0.58
C HIS A 193 3.09 -0.25 0.54
N PHE A 194 2.07 0.62 0.48
CA PHE A 194 1.88 1.69 1.47
C PHE A 194 1.46 1.15 2.84
N ASP A 195 0.69 0.06 2.87
CA ASP A 195 0.24 -0.56 4.12
C ASP A 195 1.42 -1.16 4.89
N LEU A 196 2.38 -1.80 4.18
CA LEU A 196 3.63 -2.26 4.75
C LEU A 196 4.46 -1.10 5.31
N VAL A 197 4.64 0.00 4.56
CA VAL A 197 5.36 1.19 5.05
C VAL A 197 4.74 1.73 6.32
N LYS A 198 3.43 1.94 6.33
CA LYS A 198 2.71 2.45 7.51
C LYS A 198 2.88 1.54 8.71
N ARG A 199 2.88 0.22 8.50
CA ARG A 199 3.16 -0.75 9.56
C ARG A 199 4.56 -0.56 10.13
N VAL A 200 5.60 -0.51 9.28
CA VAL A 200 7.00 -0.31 9.72
C VAL A 200 7.09 0.89 10.65
N LEU A 201 6.61 2.03 10.18
CA LEU A 201 6.74 3.30 10.89
C LEU A 201 5.99 3.30 12.22
N ARG A 202 4.80 2.70 12.24
CA ARG A 202 3.99 2.57 13.45
C ARG A 202 4.66 1.66 14.47
N ASP A 203 5.26 0.56 14.02
CA ASP A 203 5.86 -0.44 14.91
C ASP A 203 7.20 0.09 15.49
N ILE A 204 8.00 0.83 14.71
CA ILE A 204 9.17 1.60 15.21
C ILE A 204 8.75 2.52 16.36
N GLN A 205 7.68 3.31 16.18
CA GLN A 205 7.20 4.25 17.20
C GLN A 205 6.65 3.58 18.46
N ARG A 206 6.08 2.38 18.33
CA ARG A 206 5.38 1.68 19.44
C ARG A 206 6.30 0.81 20.29
N ALA A 207 7.23 0.12 19.65
CA ALA A 207 8.01 -0.94 20.28
C ALA A 207 9.46 -0.54 20.58
N GLY A 208 9.94 0.59 20.04
CA GLY A 208 11.37 0.93 20.10
C GLY A 208 12.25 -0.12 19.42
N GLN A 209 11.66 -0.93 18.53
CA GLN A 209 12.34 -1.96 17.76
C GLN A 209 13.21 -1.32 16.69
N GLU A 210 14.39 -1.89 16.49
CA GLU A 210 15.30 -1.46 15.44
C GLU A 210 14.68 -1.76 14.05
N PRO A 211 14.77 -0.82 13.08
CA PRO A 211 14.09 -0.95 11.80
C PRO A 211 14.42 -2.22 11.00
N GLU A 212 15.62 -2.79 11.19
CA GLU A 212 16.11 -3.99 10.53
C GLU A 212 15.27 -5.23 10.88
N GLU A 213 14.88 -5.38 12.16
CA GLU A 213 14.08 -6.51 12.65
C GLU A 213 12.67 -6.49 12.07
N ILE A 214 12.10 -5.29 11.94
CA ILE A 214 10.75 -5.06 11.44
C ILE A 214 10.64 -5.42 9.95
N ILE A 215 11.70 -5.16 9.18
CA ILE A 215 11.70 -5.44 7.73
C ILE A 215 11.86 -6.94 7.46
N HIS A 216 12.70 -7.63 8.24
CA HIS A 216 12.80 -9.08 8.17
C HIS A 216 11.44 -9.74 8.46
N GLN A 217 10.77 -9.28 9.53
CA GLN A 217 9.43 -9.73 9.88
C GLN A 217 8.42 -9.48 8.74
N ILE A 218 8.52 -8.37 8.01
CA ILE A 218 7.61 -8.05 6.91
C ILE A 218 7.70 -9.04 5.76
N SER A 219 8.92 -9.37 5.31
CA SER A 219 9.09 -10.24 4.16
C SER A 219 8.89 -11.71 4.46
N GLU A 220 9.36 -12.17 5.64
CA GLU A 220 9.32 -13.60 5.96
C GLU A 220 8.02 -14.01 6.64
N THR A 221 7.29 -13.06 7.23
CA THR A 221 6.14 -13.37 8.08
C THR A 221 4.87 -12.64 7.64
N VAL A 222 4.88 -11.31 7.61
CA VAL A 222 3.67 -10.51 7.40
C VAL A 222 3.02 -10.78 6.05
N TYR A 223 3.80 -10.77 4.97
CA TYR A 223 3.23 -10.93 3.64
C TYR A 223 2.75 -12.36 3.33
N PRO A 224 3.51 -13.43 3.63
CA PRO A 224 2.98 -14.78 3.51
C PRO A 224 1.64 -14.96 4.22
N MET A 225 1.51 -14.41 5.43
CA MET A 225 0.23 -14.42 6.18
C MET A 225 -0.84 -13.57 5.48
N TYR A 226 -0.49 -12.40 4.95
CA TYR A 226 -1.41 -11.58 4.16
C TYR A 226 -1.95 -12.31 2.94
N LYS A 227 -1.08 -12.90 2.11
CA LYS A 227 -1.52 -13.61 0.90
C LYS A 227 -2.28 -14.88 1.20
N ALA A 228 -1.85 -15.65 2.20
CA ALA A 228 -2.48 -16.93 2.52
C ALA A 228 -3.86 -16.76 3.15
N PHE A 229 -4.03 -15.75 4.02
CA PHE A 229 -5.21 -15.66 4.88
C PHE A 229 -5.99 -14.36 4.72
N ILE A 230 -5.31 -13.20 4.67
CA ILE A 230 -6.00 -11.90 4.70
C ILE A 230 -6.59 -11.55 3.32
N GLU A 231 -5.79 -11.59 2.25
CA GLU A 231 -6.21 -11.18 0.91
C GLU A 231 -7.45 -11.94 0.39
N PRO A 232 -7.54 -13.28 0.53
CA PRO A 232 -8.74 -14.01 0.14
C PRO A 232 -9.99 -13.55 0.89
N ASP A 233 -9.86 -13.26 2.20
CA ASP A 233 -10.96 -12.77 3.03
C ASP A 233 -11.47 -11.40 2.58
N LEU A 234 -10.56 -10.49 2.20
CA LEU A 234 -10.91 -9.14 1.74
C LEU A 234 -11.70 -9.15 0.43
N GLN A 235 -11.50 -10.15 -0.43
CA GLN A 235 -12.27 -10.29 -1.67
C GLN A 235 -13.76 -10.52 -1.41
N THR A 236 -14.10 -11.04 -0.23
CA THR A 236 -15.48 -11.33 0.18
C THR A 236 -16.25 -10.10 0.69
N ALA A 237 -15.60 -8.93 0.78
CA ALA A 237 -16.23 -7.71 1.26
C ALA A 237 -17.39 -7.24 0.38
N HIS A 238 -18.47 -6.76 1.02
CA HIS A 238 -19.58 -6.09 0.33
C HIS A 238 -19.18 -4.67 -0.09
N ILE A 239 -18.34 -4.01 0.70
CA ILE A 239 -17.86 -2.65 0.43
C ILE A 239 -16.33 -2.66 0.51
N LYS A 240 -15.67 -2.19 -0.57
CA LYS A 240 -14.22 -2.11 -0.67
C LYS A 240 -13.79 -0.65 -0.63
N ILE A 241 -12.92 -0.29 0.30
CA ILE A 241 -12.48 1.09 0.55
C ILE A 241 -10.98 1.17 0.32
N ILE A 242 -10.57 2.10 -0.55
CA ILE A 242 -9.17 2.43 -0.80
C ILE A 242 -8.79 3.68 0.00
N ASN A 243 -7.85 3.51 0.91
CA ASN A 243 -7.23 4.55 1.71
C ASN A 243 -5.90 5.00 1.10
N LYS A 244 -5.95 6.02 0.23
CA LYS A 244 -4.76 6.62 -0.41
C LYS A 244 -3.91 7.49 0.52
N PHE A 245 -4.09 7.40 1.84
CA PHE A 245 -3.30 8.19 2.78
C PHE A 245 -1.79 7.96 2.57
N ASN A 246 -1.06 9.04 2.39
CA ASN A 246 0.38 9.01 2.17
C ASN A 246 1.11 9.04 3.54
N PRO A 247 1.86 7.98 3.91
CA PRO A 247 2.58 7.94 5.19
C PRO A 247 3.68 9.00 5.31
N PHE A 248 4.15 9.55 4.19
CA PHE A 248 5.22 10.54 4.15
C PHE A 248 4.77 11.96 4.52
N THR A 249 3.46 12.20 4.60
CA THR A 249 2.89 13.52 4.98
C THR A 249 3.34 14.01 6.36
N GLY A 250 3.84 13.11 7.22
CA GLY A 250 4.39 13.42 8.54
C GLY A 250 5.92 13.37 8.66
N PHE A 251 6.68 13.01 7.62
CA PHE A 251 8.15 12.95 7.70
C PHE A 251 8.74 14.33 7.39
N GLN A 252 9.11 15.02 8.46
CA GLN A 252 9.36 16.47 8.52
C GLN A 252 10.65 16.98 7.84
N ASN A 253 11.38 16.14 7.09
CA ASN A 253 12.68 16.54 6.52
C ASN A 253 12.79 16.26 5.02
N PRO A 254 12.07 17.00 4.16
CA PRO A 254 12.24 16.90 2.72
C PRO A 254 13.69 17.25 2.33
N THR A 255 14.29 16.43 1.47
CA THR A 255 15.55 16.81 0.79
C THR A 255 15.18 17.51 -0.51
N TYR A 256 15.63 18.75 -0.67
CA TYR A 256 15.52 19.49 -1.93
C TYR A 256 16.72 19.14 -2.81
N ILE A 257 16.46 18.85 -4.08
CA ILE A 257 17.48 18.41 -5.03
C ILE A 257 17.36 19.24 -6.31
N LEU A 258 18.45 19.90 -6.71
CA LEU A 258 18.61 20.47 -8.04
C LEU A 258 19.52 19.56 -8.85
N LYS A 259 19.02 19.08 -9.99
CA LYS A 259 19.78 18.23 -10.92
C LYS A 259 20.05 18.98 -12.21
N SER A 260 21.25 18.87 -12.75
CA SER A 260 21.65 19.43 -14.05
C SER A 260 22.47 18.42 -14.85
N ALA A 261 22.37 18.47 -16.18
CA ALA A 261 23.21 17.69 -17.10
C ALA A 261 24.51 18.43 -17.48
N LYS A 262 24.73 19.64 -16.96
CA LYS A 262 25.94 20.43 -17.21
C LYS A 262 27.14 19.76 -16.54
N VAL A 263 28.26 19.69 -17.26
CA VAL A 263 29.52 19.18 -16.72
C VAL A 263 30.15 20.25 -15.82
N VAL A 264 30.46 19.88 -14.59
CA VAL A 264 31.13 20.73 -13.59
C VAL A 264 32.42 20.03 -13.17
N THR A 265 33.52 20.78 -13.08
CA THR A 265 34.80 20.23 -12.65
C THR A 265 34.92 20.16 -11.13
N VAL A 266 35.76 19.24 -10.62
CA VAL A 266 36.00 19.09 -9.18
C VAL A 266 36.51 20.39 -8.55
N ASP A 267 37.36 21.14 -9.25
CA ASP A 267 37.90 22.41 -8.77
C ASP A 267 36.80 23.46 -8.56
N GLN A 268 35.81 23.53 -9.47
CA GLN A 268 34.66 24.43 -9.31
C GLN A 268 33.83 24.06 -8.09
N ILE A 269 33.65 22.77 -7.81
CA ILE A 269 32.92 22.29 -6.63
C ILE A 269 33.68 22.67 -5.35
N LYS A 270 35.00 22.46 -5.32
CA LYS A 270 35.86 22.79 -4.17
C LYS A 270 35.91 24.29 -3.85
N VAL A 271 35.74 25.15 -4.85
CA VAL A 271 35.66 26.62 -4.64
C VAL A 271 34.33 27.04 -4.00
N VAL A 272 33.25 26.29 -4.26
CA VAL A 272 31.89 26.66 -3.81
C VAL A 272 31.53 26.02 -2.47
N ILE A 273 31.99 24.80 -2.20
CA ILE A 273 31.75 24.10 -0.94
C ILE A 273 32.65 24.64 0.19
N ALA A 274 32.23 24.50 1.45
CA ALA A 274 33.02 24.94 2.58
C ALA A 274 34.42 24.30 2.63
N ALA A 275 35.39 25.00 3.25
CA ALA A 275 36.77 24.51 3.37
C ALA A 275 36.86 23.19 4.15
N GLU A 276 35.97 22.99 5.14
CA GLU A 276 35.76 21.72 5.83
C GLU A 276 34.67 20.92 5.09
N HIS A 277 35.08 20.07 4.14
CA HIS A 277 34.18 19.15 3.45
C HIS A 277 34.74 17.73 3.43
N THR A 278 33.84 16.76 3.32
CA THR A 278 34.18 15.35 3.10
C THR A 278 34.06 15.03 1.62
N GLU A 279 35.10 14.41 1.05
CA GLU A 279 35.16 13.96 -0.34
C GLU A 279 35.15 12.43 -0.35
N THR A 280 34.14 11.83 -0.99
CA THR A 280 34.02 10.37 -1.08
C THR A 280 33.61 9.95 -2.49
N LYS A 281 34.17 8.83 -2.96
CA LYS A 281 33.73 8.15 -4.17
C LYS A 281 32.92 6.93 -3.77
N GLU A 282 31.72 6.79 -4.33
CA GLU A 282 30.82 5.69 -4.02
C GLU A 282 30.27 5.07 -5.29
N GLU A 283 30.22 3.73 -5.34
CA GLU A 283 29.47 3.00 -6.35
C GLU A 283 28.15 2.52 -5.75
N THR A 284 27.06 2.83 -6.44
CA THR A 284 25.72 2.50 -5.98
C THR A 284 24.96 1.74 -7.07
N TYR A 285 24.27 0.69 -6.64
CA TYR A 285 23.38 -0.11 -7.49
C TYR A 285 21.96 0.04 -6.96
N ASP A 286 21.11 0.71 -7.70
CA ASP A 286 19.71 0.93 -7.34
C ASP A 286 18.81 -0.01 -8.16
N ILE A 287 18.09 -0.88 -7.46
CA ILE A 287 17.06 -1.74 -8.04
C ILE A 287 15.72 -1.06 -7.80
N TYR A 288 15.05 -0.65 -8.87
CA TYR A 288 13.70 -0.09 -8.82
C TYR A 288 12.69 -1.22 -8.99
N LEU A 289 11.86 -1.38 -7.97
CA LEU A 289 10.85 -2.41 -7.86
C LEU A 289 9.47 -1.80 -8.06
N LEU A 290 8.76 -2.29 -9.06
CA LEU A 290 7.38 -1.93 -9.35
C LEU A 290 6.44 -2.70 -8.42
N PRO A 291 5.55 -2.03 -7.68
CA PRO A 291 4.55 -2.70 -6.85
C PRO A 291 3.59 -3.60 -7.68
N PRO A 292 3.06 -4.68 -7.07
CA PRO A 292 2.13 -5.57 -7.76
C PRO A 292 0.84 -4.84 -8.15
N GLY A 293 0.42 -5.01 -9.41
CA GLY A 293 -0.82 -4.43 -9.94
C GLY A 293 -0.71 -2.97 -10.40
N GLU A 294 0.47 -2.35 -10.27
CA GLU A 294 0.76 -1.04 -10.85
C GLU A 294 1.27 -1.18 -12.29
N ASP A 295 0.93 -0.21 -13.13
CA ASP A 295 1.41 -0.14 -14.51
C ASP A 295 2.83 0.47 -14.55
N PRO A 296 3.83 -0.19 -15.17
CA PRO A 296 5.18 0.35 -15.30
C PRO A 296 5.26 1.75 -15.90
N GLU A 297 4.31 2.15 -16.75
CA GLU A 297 4.31 3.47 -17.40
C GLU A 297 3.64 4.58 -16.57
N ALA A 298 2.71 4.21 -15.70
CA ALA A 298 1.95 5.17 -14.87
C ALA A 298 2.42 5.22 -13.41
N CYS A 299 3.23 4.26 -12.97
CA CYS A 299 3.68 4.17 -11.58
C CYS A 299 4.62 5.32 -11.23
N GLN A 300 4.30 6.03 -10.14
CA GLN A 300 5.11 7.13 -9.60
C GLN A 300 5.83 6.76 -8.31
N SER A 301 5.47 5.62 -7.70
CA SER A 301 5.91 5.21 -6.36
C SER A 301 6.64 3.87 -6.43
N TYR A 302 7.86 3.90 -6.96
CA TYR A 302 8.74 2.73 -6.97
C TYR A 302 9.32 2.47 -5.59
N LEU A 303 9.40 1.19 -5.22
CA LEU A 303 10.23 0.77 -4.10
C LEU A 303 11.68 0.67 -4.59
N ARG A 304 12.62 1.33 -3.91
CA ARG A 304 14.02 1.34 -4.33
C ARG A 304 14.87 0.56 -3.36
N MET A 305 15.62 -0.42 -3.83
CA MET A 305 16.62 -1.14 -3.04
C MET A 305 18.01 -0.75 -3.54
N ARG A 306 18.78 -0.06 -2.70
CA ARG A 306 20.14 0.39 -3.02
C ARG A 306 21.18 -0.52 -2.39
N ASN A 307 22.11 -1.05 -3.18
CA ASN A 307 23.35 -1.63 -2.67
C ASN A 307 24.47 -0.58 -2.73
N ARG A 308 25.16 -0.40 -1.60
CA ARG A 308 26.42 0.34 -1.50
C ARG A 308 27.41 -0.53 -0.72
N ASP A 309 28.53 -0.89 -1.34
CA ASP A 309 29.62 -1.65 -0.71
C ASP A 309 29.17 -2.96 -0.02
N GLY A 310 28.18 -3.65 -0.60
CA GLY A 310 27.63 -4.91 -0.07
C GLY A 310 26.52 -4.73 0.98
N LYS A 311 26.26 -3.49 1.42
CA LYS A 311 25.13 -3.16 2.30
C LYS A 311 23.92 -2.76 1.48
N TYR A 312 22.80 -3.42 1.72
CA TYR A 312 21.56 -3.13 1.03
C TYR A 312 20.71 -2.22 1.90
N ASN A 313 20.13 -1.21 1.27
CA ASN A 313 19.26 -0.24 1.90
C ASN A 313 17.94 -0.21 1.14
N LEU A 314 16.83 -0.46 1.83
CA LEU A 314 15.50 -0.28 1.28
C LEU A 314 15.06 1.17 1.48
N MET A 315 14.70 1.82 0.38
CA MET A 315 14.30 3.21 0.33
C MET A 315 12.86 3.31 -0.12
N PHE A 316 12.06 3.97 0.69
CA PHE A 316 10.73 4.42 0.31
C PHE A 316 10.83 5.91 -0.01
N GLU A 317 10.65 6.24 -1.28
CA GLU A 317 10.79 7.60 -1.80
C GLU A 317 9.51 7.96 -2.56
N GLU A 318 8.93 9.09 -2.20
CA GLU A 318 7.93 9.75 -3.04
C GLU A 318 8.52 11.07 -3.52
N TRP A 319 8.26 11.40 -4.77
CA TRP A 319 8.86 12.57 -5.40
C TRP A 319 7.78 13.59 -5.67
N VAL A 320 8.00 14.79 -5.15
CA VAL A 320 7.19 15.95 -5.52
C VAL A 320 8.08 16.88 -6.34
N THR A 321 7.66 17.20 -7.55
CA THR A 321 8.38 18.16 -8.40
C THR A 321 7.80 19.55 -8.18
N ASP A 322 8.62 20.46 -7.67
CA ASP A 322 8.34 21.89 -7.60
C ASP A 322 9.42 22.60 -8.43
N SER A 323 9.23 22.62 -9.74
CA SER A 323 10.23 23.04 -10.73
C SER A 323 10.90 24.36 -10.33
N PRO A 324 12.25 24.41 -10.23
CA PRO A 324 13.23 23.44 -10.71
C PRO A 324 13.62 22.32 -9.72
N PHE A 325 13.04 22.30 -8.52
CA PHE A 325 13.39 21.37 -7.46
C PHE A 325 12.70 20.01 -7.60
N ILE A 326 13.44 18.98 -7.27
CA ILE A 326 12.93 17.66 -6.93
C ILE A 326 12.92 17.57 -5.41
N ILE A 327 11.74 17.39 -4.83
CA ILE A 327 11.55 17.24 -3.37
C ILE A 327 11.39 15.76 -3.08
N SER A 328 12.24 15.25 -2.20
CA SER A 328 12.29 13.83 -1.86
C SER A 328 12.20 13.63 -0.34
N PRO A 329 11.00 13.46 0.22
CA PRO A 329 10.85 12.75 1.47
C PRO A 329 11.26 11.29 1.26
N ARG A 330 12.21 10.83 2.06
CA ARG A 330 12.70 9.45 1.99
C ARG A 330 12.84 8.85 3.36
N ILE A 331 12.58 7.55 3.43
CA ILE A 331 12.85 6.72 4.59
C ILE A 331 13.74 5.58 4.10
N THR A 332 14.84 5.35 4.80
CA THR A 332 15.87 4.39 4.41
C THR A 332 16.17 3.46 5.56
N PHE A 333 16.32 2.17 5.25
CA PHE A 333 16.58 1.12 6.22
C PHE A 333 17.62 0.15 5.70
N GLU A 334 18.55 -0.30 6.54
CA GLU A 334 19.48 -1.37 6.16
C GLU A 334 18.72 -2.71 6.11
N VAL A 335 18.97 -3.52 5.08
CA VAL A 335 18.24 -4.76 4.81
C VAL A 335 19.15 -5.88 4.33
N SER A 336 18.71 -7.12 4.52
CA SER A 336 19.36 -8.31 3.96
C SER A 336 19.02 -8.49 2.48
N VAL A 337 19.94 -9.10 1.72
CA VAL A 337 19.72 -9.48 0.30
C VAL A 337 18.51 -10.39 0.11
N ARG A 338 18.22 -11.23 1.12
CA ARG A 338 17.07 -12.15 1.09
C ARG A 338 15.73 -11.43 0.91
N LEU A 339 15.65 -10.17 1.35
CA LEU A 339 14.48 -9.33 1.20
C LEU A 339 14.08 -9.16 -0.26
N LEU A 340 15.03 -9.08 -1.19
CA LEU A 340 14.71 -8.96 -2.62
C LEU A 340 13.93 -10.18 -3.11
N GLY A 341 14.34 -11.39 -2.71
CA GLY A 341 13.62 -12.63 -3.02
C GLY A 341 12.21 -12.63 -2.44
N GLY A 342 12.06 -12.14 -1.20
CA GLY A 342 10.77 -11.87 -0.58
C GLY A 342 9.93 -10.93 -1.44
N LEU A 343 10.42 -9.72 -1.75
CA LEU A 343 9.76 -8.70 -2.58
C LEU A 343 9.31 -9.24 -3.94
N MET A 344 10.13 -10.05 -4.60
CA MET A 344 9.75 -10.74 -5.86
C MET A 344 8.62 -11.74 -5.66
N ALA A 345 8.66 -12.55 -4.59
CA ALA A 345 7.53 -13.40 -4.22
C ALA A 345 6.29 -12.58 -3.85
N LEU A 346 6.46 -11.31 -3.46
CA LEU A 346 5.33 -10.41 -3.25
C LEU A 346 4.67 -9.89 -4.53
N GLY A 347 5.18 -10.30 -5.70
CA GLY A 347 4.71 -9.83 -7.00
C GLY A 347 5.29 -8.48 -7.40
N TYR A 348 6.29 -7.96 -6.67
CA TYR A 348 7.07 -6.85 -7.21
C TYR A 348 7.85 -7.34 -8.41
N THR A 349 8.00 -6.47 -9.41
CA THR A 349 8.82 -6.75 -10.59
C THR A 349 9.96 -5.75 -10.66
N ILE A 350 11.11 -6.17 -11.17
CA ILE A 350 12.24 -5.25 -11.37
C ILE A 350 11.93 -4.39 -12.60
N ALA A 351 11.66 -3.10 -12.39
CA ALA A 351 11.39 -2.15 -13.46
C ALA A 351 12.68 -1.67 -14.15
N ALA A 352 13.71 -1.40 -13.34
CA ALA A 352 15.02 -0.99 -13.81
C ALA A 352 16.09 -1.27 -12.76
N ILE A 353 17.31 -1.50 -13.22
CA ILE A 353 18.51 -1.50 -12.38
C ILE A 353 19.36 -0.35 -12.88
N LEU A 354 19.77 0.52 -11.97
CA LEU A 354 20.60 1.68 -12.23
C LEU A 354 21.94 1.51 -11.52
N LYS A 355 23.03 1.59 -12.27
CA LYS A 355 24.38 1.59 -11.73
C LYS A 355 24.93 3.00 -11.84
N ARG A 356 25.41 3.50 -10.71
CA ARG A 356 25.84 4.88 -10.58
C ARG A 356 27.14 4.99 -9.80
N SER A 357 28.12 5.60 -10.45
CA SER A 357 29.39 5.99 -9.83
C SER A 357 29.29 7.47 -9.46
N SER A 358 29.35 7.77 -8.17
CA SER A 358 29.12 9.12 -7.65
C SER A 358 30.39 9.66 -7.01
N HIS A 359 30.74 10.90 -7.33
CA HIS A 359 31.73 11.67 -6.59
C HIS A 359 31.01 12.68 -5.71
N VAL A 360 31.10 12.48 -4.40
CA VAL A 360 30.29 13.19 -3.41
C VAL A 360 31.16 14.13 -2.59
N PHE A 361 30.75 15.38 -2.56
CA PHE A 361 31.29 16.43 -1.70
C PHE A 361 30.20 16.81 -0.70
N HIS A 362 30.50 16.72 0.59
CA HIS A 362 29.50 16.96 1.62
C HIS A 362 30.03 17.86 2.74
N ASP A 363 29.25 18.88 3.05
CA ASP A 363 29.38 19.73 4.24
C ASP A 363 28.10 19.65 5.09
N ASP A 364 28.07 20.30 6.24
CA ASP A 364 26.93 20.25 7.18
C ASP A 364 25.59 20.73 6.58
N LYS A 365 25.61 21.51 5.49
CA LYS A 365 24.42 22.18 4.91
C LYS A 365 24.01 21.63 3.54
N VAL A 366 24.96 21.18 2.72
CA VAL A 366 24.76 20.77 1.33
C VAL A 366 25.59 19.53 0.99
N SER A 367 25.06 18.73 0.07
CA SER A 367 25.78 17.65 -0.60
C SER A 367 25.75 17.87 -2.10
N ILE A 368 26.92 18.00 -2.70
CA ILE A 368 27.09 18.13 -4.15
C ILE A 368 27.58 16.77 -4.67
N LYS A 369 26.82 16.17 -5.58
CA LYS A 369 27.14 14.88 -6.17
C LYS A 369 27.34 15.02 -7.67
N THR A 370 28.42 14.44 -8.15
CA THR A 370 28.67 14.25 -9.57
C THR A 370 28.42 12.78 -9.90
N ASP A 371 27.30 12.51 -10.54
CA ASP A 371 26.76 11.16 -10.77
C ASP A 371 26.99 10.77 -12.23
N TRP A 372 27.75 9.69 -12.46
CA TRP A 372 27.82 9.02 -13.76
C TRP A 372 26.84 7.85 -13.79
N LEU A 373 25.93 7.83 -14.77
CA LEU A 373 24.91 6.79 -14.93
C LEU A 373 25.26 5.92 -16.12
N GLU A 374 25.52 4.64 -15.88
CA GLU A 374 25.95 3.70 -16.92
C GLU A 374 24.86 3.48 -17.98
N GLN A 375 23.60 3.35 -17.55
CA GLN A 375 22.45 3.05 -18.42
C GLN A 375 22.10 4.18 -19.38
N LEU A 376 22.35 5.44 -19.00
CA LEU A 376 22.07 6.61 -19.84
C LEU A 376 23.33 7.09 -20.56
N ASN A 377 24.51 6.55 -20.23
CA ASN A 377 25.83 7.03 -20.63
C ASN A 377 25.99 8.55 -20.47
N ARG A 378 25.53 9.09 -19.33
CA ARG A 378 25.44 10.53 -19.06
C ARG A 378 25.90 10.86 -17.65
N GLN A 379 26.50 12.04 -17.53
CA GLN A 379 26.87 12.66 -16.27
C GLN A 379 25.81 13.66 -15.83
N TYR A 380 25.48 13.65 -14.53
CA TYR A 380 24.63 14.66 -13.92
C TYR A 380 25.30 15.23 -12.67
N VAL A 381 25.02 16.49 -12.38
CA VAL A 381 25.39 17.13 -11.13
C VAL A 381 24.14 17.34 -10.31
N GLN A 382 24.17 16.95 -9.04
CA GLN A 382 23.10 17.16 -8.08
C GLN A 382 23.57 18.02 -6.92
N VAL A 383 22.79 19.03 -6.56
CA VAL A 383 22.96 19.80 -5.33
C VAL A 383 21.79 19.46 -4.42
N GLN A 384 22.07 18.88 -3.25
CA GLN A 384 21.07 18.38 -2.31
C GLN A 384 21.22 19.06 -0.94
N GLY A 385 20.11 19.31 -0.25
CA GLY A 385 20.15 19.80 1.12
C GLY A 385 18.76 19.96 1.75
N LYS A 386 18.73 20.53 2.96
CA LYS A 386 17.47 20.81 3.70
C LYS A 386 16.94 22.22 3.47
N ASP A 387 17.80 23.19 3.16
CA ASP A 387 17.41 24.58 2.92
C ASP A 387 17.34 24.88 1.42
N ARG A 388 16.12 25.11 0.93
CA ARG A 388 15.84 25.43 -0.48
C ARG A 388 16.61 26.65 -0.99
N ASN A 389 16.73 27.71 -0.18
CA ASN A 389 17.37 28.95 -0.61
C ASN A 389 18.87 28.78 -0.73
N TYR A 390 19.48 28.09 0.24
CA TYR A 390 20.92 27.81 0.23
C TYR A 390 21.31 26.92 -0.95
N ILE A 391 20.51 25.89 -1.26
CA ILE A 391 20.75 25.00 -2.40
C ILE A 391 20.68 25.76 -3.72
N LYS A 392 19.73 26.69 -3.85
CA LYS A 392 19.65 27.56 -5.04
C LYS A 392 20.91 28.40 -5.17
N PHE A 393 21.33 29.07 -4.11
CA PHE A 393 22.55 29.89 -4.11
C PHE A 393 23.81 29.10 -4.50
N VAL A 394 23.98 27.87 -3.98
CA VAL A 394 25.09 26.99 -4.35
C VAL A 394 25.01 26.58 -5.83
N ALA A 395 23.81 26.27 -6.33
CA ALA A 395 23.61 25.92 -7.74
C ALA A 395 23.88 27.10 -8.69
N GLU A 396 23.46 28.32 -8.31
CA GLU A 396 23.75 29.58 -9.02
C GLU A 396 25.27 29.81 -9.11
N LYS A 397 26.00 29.61 -8.00
CA LYS A 397 27.48 29.70 -7.98
C LYS A 397 28.19 28.67 -8.87
N LEU A 398 27.62 27.47 -8.99
CA LEU A 398 28.09 26.45 -9.92
C LEU A 398 27.66 26.70 -11.37
N GLY A 399 26.89 27.77 -11.62
CA GLY A 399 26.41 28.15 -12.95
C GLY A 399 25.44 27.14 -13.54
N LEU A 400 24.59 26.53 -12.71
CA LEU A 400 23.61 25.52 -13.12
C LEU A 400 22.25 26.14 -13.55
N ASP A 401 22.13 27.47 -13.51
CA ASP A 401 20.89 28.15 -13.83
C ASP A 401 20.44 27.95 -15.27
N GLY A 402 19.14 27.70 -15.43
CA GLY A 402 18.53 27.46 -16.73
C GLY A 402 18.76 26.06 -17.31
N SER A 403 19.65 25.24 -16.71
CA SER A 403 19.93 23.87 -17.16
C SER A 403 19.39 22.79 -16.21
N TYR A 404 18.43 23.14 -15.35
CA TYR A 404 17.85 22.21 -14.39
C TYR A 404 16.99 21.14 -15.08
N VAL A 405 17.10 19.91 -14.58
CA VAL A 405 16.34 18.75 -15.05
C VAL A 405 15.47 18.24 -13.91
N PRO A 406 14.20 18.70 -13.80
CA PRO A 406 13.30 18.39 -12.68
C PRO A 406 12.62 17.02 -12.89
N ARG A 407 13.40 16.00 -13.25
CA ARG A 407 12.95 14.62 -13.41
C ARG A 407 13.88 13.71 -12.63
N THR A 408 13.38 12.64 -12.05
CA THR A 408 14.18 11.61 -11.38
C THR A 408 15.02 10.82 -12.39
N TYR A 409 15.93 9.97 -11.92
CA TYR A 409 16.70 9.11 -12.83
C TYR A 409 15.85 8.01 -13.46
N ILE A 410 14.89 7.45 -12.72
CA ILE A 410 13.99 6.42 -13.26
C ILE A 410 13.11 6.97 -14.38
N GLU A 411 12.56 8.18 -14.22
CA GLU A 411 11.79 8.85 -15.27
C GLU A 411 12.63 9.08 -16.53
N GLN A 412 13.92 9.43 -16.38
CA GLN A 412 14.82 9.59 -17.53
C GLN A 412 15.07 8.28 -18.27
N ILE A 413 15.29 7.18 -17.53
CA ILE A 413 15.45 5.85 -18.12
C ILE A 413 14.18 5.45 -18.87
N GLN A 414 13.00 5.67 -18.28
CA GLN A 414 11.73 5.37 -18.92
C GLN A 414 11.50 6.18 -20.19
N LEU A 415 11.80 7.48 -20.14
CA LEU A 415 11.70 8.34 -21.32
C LEU A 415 12.65 7.90 -22.43
N GLU A 416 13.89 7.51 -22.11
CA GLU A 416 14.85 7.04 -23.12
C GLU A 416 14.41 5.69 -23.71
N LYS A 417 13.86 4.78 -22.90
CA LYS A 417 13.22 3.55 -23.40
C LYS A 417 12.08 3.88 -24.36
N LEU A 418 11.14 4.75 -23.96
CA LEU A 418 10.02 5.16 -24.81
C LEU A 418 10.48 5.82 -26.11
N VAL A 419 11.51 6.66 -26.08
CA VAL A 419 12.09 7.27 -27.28
C VAL A 419 12.68 6.20 -28.20
N ASN A 420 13.43 5.24 -27.65
CA ASN A 420 13.98 4.14 -28.44
C ASN A 420 12.88 3.25 -29.05
N ASP A 421 11.80 2.99 -28.30
CA ASP A 421 10.65 2.22 -28.78
C ASP A 421 9.92 2.95 -29.92
N VAL A 422 9.78 4.27 -29.84
CA VAL A 422 9.23 5.09 -30.94
C VAL A 422 10.18 5.13 -32.14
N MET A 423 11.49 5.17 -31.93
CA MET A 423 12.50 5.19 -33.01
C MET A 423 12.63 3.85 -33.73
N THR A 424 12.25 2.74 -33.10
CA THR A 424 12.27 1.37 -33.65
C THR A 424 10.96 0.99 -34.34
N LEU A 425 9.97 1.89 -34.41
CA LEU A 425 8.77 1.68 -35.21
C LEU A 425 9.12 1.43 -36.69
N PRO A 426 8.46 0.47 -37.36
CA PRO A 426 8.67 0.20 -38.79
C PRO A 426 8.59 1.47 -39.63
N GLU A 427 9.48 1.63 -40.61
CA GLU A 427 9.58 2.80 -41.48
C GLU A 427 8.26 3.17 -42.19
N ASP A 428 7.37 2.20 -42.37
CA ASP A 428 6.01 2.36 -42.93
C ASP A 428 5.06 3.21 -42.06
N LEU A 429 5.31 3.26 -40.74
CA LEU A 429 4.55 4.12 -39.80
C LEU A 429 5.19 5.50 -39.66
N LYS A 430 6.52 5.61 -39.81
CA LYS A 430 7.24 6.90 -39.83
C LYS A 430 6.88 7.73 -41.05
N THR A 431 6.71 7.10 -42.21
CA THR A 431 6.25 7.76 -43.45
C THR A 431 4.78 8.19 -43.41
N LYS A 432 3.93 7.53 -42.59
CA LYS A 432 2.53 7.94 -42.39
C LYS A 432 2.34 9.00 -41.29
N LEU A 433 3.35 9.19 -40.43
CA LEU A 433 3.33 10.15 -39.31
C LEU A 433 4.22 11.37 -39.56
N SER A 434 5.03 11.38 -40.61
CA SER A 434 5.78 12.55 -41.06
C SER A 434 4.79 13.55 -41.68
N ILE A 435 4.30 14.46 -40.85
CA ILE A 435 3.95 15.80 -41.32
C ILE A 435 5.27 16.43 -41.74
N GLU A 436 5.29 16.94 -42.97
CA GLU A 436 6.45 17.49 -43.68
C GLU A 436 7.40 18.27 -42.75
N ASP A 437 8.68 17.90 -42.82
CA ASP A 437 9.78 18.64 -42.26
C ASP A 437 9.79 20.06 -42.86
N ASP A 438 9.35 21.04 -42.08
CA ASP A 438 9.86 22.39 -42.22
C ASP A 438 9.97 23.10 -40.86
N SER A 439 11.22 23.46 -40.55
CA SER A 439 11.70 24.27 -39.42
C SER A 439 11.56 23.68 -38.00
N VAL A 440 12.71 23.20 -37.51
CA VAL A 440 12.95 22.92 -36.09
C VAL A 440 12.74 24.19 -35.27
N SER A 441 11.73 24.18 -34.39
CA SER A 441 11.76 24.97 -33.16
C SER A 441 11.28 24.11 -31.98
N SER A 442 12.11 24.11 -30.92
CA SER A 442 11.91 23.65 -29.53
C SER A 442 10.93 22.49 -29.22
N PRO A 443 11.35 21.43 -28.51
CA PRO A 443 10.51 20.28 -28.09
C PRO A 443 9.29 20.61 -27.20
N LYS A 444 9.07 21.88 -26.85
CA LYS A 444 7.95 22.33 -26.02
C LYS A 444 6.62 22.39 -26.79
N GLU A 445 6.62 22.64 -28.10
CA GLU A 445 5.36 22.78 -28.85
C GLU A 445 4.74 21.43 -29.25
N ALA A 446 5.56 20.42 -29.55
CA ALA A 446 5.10 19.07 -29.92
C ALA A 446 4.30 18.37 -28.80
N LEU A 447 4.66 18.59 -27.54
CA LEU A 447 3.97 18.00 -26.38
C LEU A 447 2.60 18.66 -26.10
N SER A 448 2.43 19.92 -26.49
CA SER A 448 1.17 20.63 -26.31
C SER A 448 0.07 20.10 -27.26
N ARG A 449 0.45 19.73 -28.50
CA ARG A 449 -0.46 19.15 -29.50
C ARG A 449 -0.89 17.70 -29.17
N ALA A 450 0.02 16.87 -28.65
CA ALA A 450 -0.31 15.51 -28.22
C ALA A 450 -1.29 15.47 -27.02
N SER A 451 -1.31 16.52 -26.21
CA SER A 451 -2.22 16.66 -25.07
C SER A 451 -3.65 17.00 -25.49
N ALA A 452 -3.83 17.70 -26.61
CA ALA A 452 -5.15 18.04 -27.16
C ALA A 452 -5.82 16.83 -27.84
N ASP A 453 -5.05 15.96 -28.50
CA ASP A 453 -5.59 14.77 -29.19
C ASP A 453 -6.05 13.66 -28.24
N ARG A 454 -5.47 13.58 -27.03
CA ARG A 454 -5.94 12.65 -25.99
C ARG A 454 -7.35 12.98 -25.47
N ARG A 455 -7.86 14.22 -25.65
CA ARG A 455 -9.24 14.58 -25.26
C ARG A 455 -10.31 14.02 -26.20
N MET A 456 -9.98 13.65 -27.45
CA MET A 456 -10.97 13.14 -28.42
C MET A 456 -11.11 11.61 -28.42
N LYS A 457 -10.16 10.85 -27.85
CA LYS A 457 -10.23 9.38 -27.81
C LYS A 457 -11.11 8.79 -26.69
N TYR A 458 -11.66 9.62 -25.79
CA TYR A 458 -12.57 9.17 -24.73
C TYR A 458 -14.06 9.20 -25.10
N LEU A 459 -14.42 9.53 -26.34
CA LEU A 459 -15.82 9.69 -26.74
C LEU A 459 -16.37 8.70 -27.78
N ASN A 460 -15.60 7.73 -28.27
CA ASN A 460 -16.13 6.74 -29.21
C ASN A 460 -15.52 5.35 -29.02
N ARG A 461 -16.14 4.53 -28.17
CA ARG A 461 -16.12 3.06 -28.29
C ARG A 461 -17.47 2.51 -27.85
N GLY A 462 -18.42 2.52 -28.79
CA GLY A 462 -19.58 1.66 -28.80
C GLY A 462 -19.60 0.85 -30.09
N VAL A 463 -20.07 -0.39 -30.00
CA VAL A 463 -20.57 -1.28 -31.08
C VAL A 463 -19.54 -2.24 -31.74
N THR A 464 -19.57 -3.49 -31.21
CA THR A 464 -19.56 -4.85 -31.81
C THR A 464 -18.93 -5.18 -33.19
N GLN A 465 -18.25 -6.33 -33.30
CA GLN A 465 -18.78 -7.55 -33.95
C GLN A 465 -17.89 -8.81 -33.79
N SER A 466 -18.55 -9.96 -33.88
CA SER A 466 -18.18 -11.35 -33.54
C SER A 466 -17.93 -12.25 -34.78
N TYR A 467 -17.77 -13.58 -34.54
CA TYR A 467 -17.61 -14.77 -35.44
C TYR A 467 -16.17 -15.31 -35.56
N SER A 468 -15.84 -16.62 -35.56
CA SER A 468 -16.48 -17.89 -35.18
C SER A 468 -15.47 -19.06 -35.31
N ASN A 469 -15.72 -20.15 -34.59
CA ASN A 469 -15.05 -21.48 -34.50
C ASN A 469 -14.36 -22.11 -35.73
N ARG A 470 -13.28 -22.88 -35.47
CA ARG A 470 -13.09 -24.26 -36.01
C ARG A 470 -12.14 -25.10 -35.14
N ARG A 471 -12.53 -26.36 -34.91
CA ARG A 471 -11.80 -27.45 -34.21
C ARG A 471 -10.86 -28.16 -35.19
N ASP A 472 -9.77 -28.78 -34.68
CA ASP A 472 -9.44 -30.17 -34.97
C ASP A 472 -8.42 -30.77 -33.98
N LYS A 473 -8.63 -32.05 -33.65
CA LYS A 473 -7.84 -32.93 -32.75
C LYS A 473 -6.81 -33.73 -33.55
N VAL A 474 -5.61 -33.98 -33.02
CA VAL A 474 -4.93 -35.31 -33.06
C VAL A 474 -3.91 -35.40 -31.90
N LEU A 475 -3.95 -36.51 -31.15
CA LEU A 475 -2.88 -37.08 -30.31
C LEU A 475 -2.63 -38.52 -30.81
N PRO A 476 -1.44 -39.10 -30.65
CA PRO A 476 -1.38 -40.29 -29.80
C PRO A 476 -0.14 -40.42 -28.89
N ASN A 477 -0.29 -41.33 -27.92
CA ASN A 477 0.53 -41.68 -26.75
C ASN A 477 1.87 -42.39 -27.03
N LEU A 478 2.78 -42.38 -26.02
CA LEU A 478 3.43 -43.59 -25.48
C LEU A 478 4.09 -43.38 -24.08
N THR A 479 3.55 -44.13 -23.09
CA THR A 479 4.17 -44.85 -21.93
C THR A 479 5.22 -44.19 -21.02
N LYS A 480 4.96 -43.99 -19.72
CA LYS A 480 4.98 -44.93 -18.55
C LYS A 480 6.32 -45.63 -18.28
N LEU A 481 6.94 -45.26 -17.15
CA LEU A 481 7.72 -46.16 -16.28
C LEU A 481 7.69 -45.63 -14.84
N ALA A 482 7.18 -46.46 -13.93
CA ALA A 482 7.26 -46.34 -12.48
C ALA A 482 7.97 -47.60 -11.97
N ILE A 483 8.74 -47.52 -10.88
CA ILE A 483 8.93 -48.54 -9.82
C ILE A 483 9.77 -47.95 -8.66
N ASN A 484 9.07 -47.74 -7.55
CA ASN A 484 9.30 -48.09 -6.13
C ASN A 484 10.66 -48.06 -5.39
N ASN A 485 10.54 -47.43 -4.20
CA ASN A 485 10.89 -47.86 -2.83
C ASN A 485 12.35 -47.88 -2.34
N ARG A 486 12.59 -47.12 -1.24
CA ARG A 486 12.98 -47.69 0.08
C ARG A 486 12.81 -46.68 1.23
N SER A 487 12.23 -47.18 2.31
CA SER A 487 12.05 -46.56 3.63
C SER A 487 13.31 -46.71 4.49
N PHE A 488 13.51 -45.81 5.47
CA PHE A 488 14.23 -46.09 6.71
C PHE A 488 13.68 -45.21 7.86
N ASN A 489 13.33 -45.86 8.97
CA ASN A 489 12.90 -45.30 10.26
C ASN A 489 14.12 -44.82 11.09
N GLY A 490 13.90 -43.87 12.01
CA GLY A 490 14.59 -43.93 13.30
C GLY A 490 14.85 -42.61 14.06
N ARG A 491 14.10 -42.45 15.16
CA ARG A 491 14.46 -41.91 16.49
C ARG A 491 14.32 -40.40 16.78
N ALA A 492 13.45 -40.16 17.76
CA ALA A 492 13.34 -39.00 18.63
C ALA A 492 14.49 -38.94 19.65
N LEU A 493 14.81 -37.74 20.14
CA LEU A 493 15.43 -37.54 21.45
C LEU A 493 14.93 -36.23 22.10
N GLU A 494 14.93 -36.26 23.42
CA GLU A 494 14.20 -35.45 24.39
C GLU A 494 14.72 -34.02 24.60
N SER A 495 13.81 -33.18 25.10
CA SER A 495 14.05 -31.92 25.81
C SER A 495 14.75 -32.11 27.17
N PRO A 496 15.36 -31.04 27.72
CA PRO A 496 15.08 -30.68 29.10
C PRO A 496 14.76 -29.18 29.31
N ALA A 497 13.92 -28.93 30.32
CA ALA A 497 13.45 -27.64 30.81
C ALA A 497 14.37 -27.09 31.94
N PRO A 498 13.97 -26.09 32.74
CA PRO A 498 14.47 -24.71 32.69
C PRO A 498 15.30 -24.30 33.93
N ILE A 499 16.05 -23.20 33.85
CA ILE A 499 16.70 -22.57 35.01
C ILE A 499 16.04 -21.22 35.28
N ALA A 500 15.49 -21.11 36.48
CA ALA A 500 14.93 -19.91 37.07
C ALA A 500 16.03 -18.90 37.42
N ASN A 501 15.75 -17.59 37.30
CA ASN A 501 16.38 -16.61 38.16
C ASN A 501 15.47 -15.42 38.46
N GLN A 502 15.39 -15.10 39.74
CA GLN A 502 14.59 -14.07 40.38
C GLN A 502 15.20 -12.67 40.22
N VAL A 503 14.33 -11.72 39.88
CA VAL A 503 14.14 -10.39 40.50
C VAL A 503 15.34 -9.44 40.66
N ARG A 504 15.24 -8.26 40.04
CA ARG A 504 15.41 -6.96 40.72
C ARG A 504 14.66 -5.84 39.97
N TYR A 505 13.68 -5.27 40.65
CA TYR A 505 12.98 -4.04 40.27
C TYR A 505 13.91 -2.84 40.45
N ILE A 506 14.05 -2.00 39.41
CA ILE A 506 14.51 -0.62 39.57
C ILE A 506 13.47 0.27 38.89
N CYS A 507 12.77 1.05 39.72
CA CYS A 507 11.73 1.98 39.35
C CYS A 507 12.40 3.31 38.96
N TYR A 508 12.34 3.71 37.69
CA TYR A 508 12.61 5.09 37.28
C TYR A 508 11.28 5.79 36.99
N LYS A 509 10.82 6.57 37.98
CA LYS A 509 9.89 7.68 37.75
C LYS A 509 10.68 8.78 37.05
N ASN A 510 10.26 9.15 35.85
CA ASN A 510 10.52 10.50 35.34
C ASN A 510 9.19 11.14 34.95
N SER A 511 8.74 11.98 35.87
CA SER A 511 7.76 13.05 35.70
C SER A 511 8.46 14.19 34.97
N TYR A 512 7.89 14.72 33.88
CA TYR A 512 8.04 16.14 33.53
C TYR A 512 6.91 16.62 32.61
N ASN A 513 6.09 17.49 33.19
CA ASN A 513 5.42 18.70 32.68
C ASN A 513 4.58 18.66 31.39
N ASP A 514 3.27 18.54 31.62
CA ASP A 514 2.27 19.47 31.08
C ASP A 514 2.56 20.92 31.50
N ASN A 515 2.67 21.85 30.55
CA ASN A 515 2.00 23.16 30.59
C ASN A 515 2.34 24.03 29.36
N HIS A 516 1.34 24.82 28.96
CA HIS A 516 1.32 25.89 27.95
C HIS A 516 0.93 25.50 26.51
N PHE A 517 -0.34 25.70 26.14
CA PHE A 517 -0.80 26.99 25.61
C PHE A 517 -2.34 27.00 25.53
N GLY A 518 -2.95 27.89 26.33
CA GLY A 518 -4.34 28.28 26.19
C GLY A 518 -4.46 29.57 25.37
N HIS A 519 -5.62 29.70 24.71
CA HIS A 519 -6.32 30.91 24.28
C HIS A 519 -5.57 31.99 23.48
N PHE A 520 -6.06 32.30 22.27
CA PHE A 520 -6.49 33.65 21.82
C PHE A 520 -7.31 33.44 20.51
N ILE A 521 -8.66 33.54 20.50
CA ILE A 521 -9.55 34.72 20.38
C ILE A 521 -10.12 34.89 18.94
N HIS A 522 -11.46 35.05 18.94
CA HIS A 522 -12.43 35.57 17.95
C HIS A 522 -12.86 34.73 16.74
#